data_AF-A0A0D8XME0-F1
#
_entry.id   AF-A0A0D8XME0-F1
#
_cell.length_a   1.000
_cell.length_b   1.000
_cell.length_c   1.000
_cell.angle_alpha   90.00
_cell.angle_beta   90.00
_cell.angle_gamma   90.00
#
_symmetry.space_group_name_H-M   'P 1'
#
loop_
_entity.id
_entity.type
_entity.pdbx_description
1 polymer ?
#
loop_
_entity_poly.entity_id
_entity_poly.type
_entity_poly.pdbx_seq_one_letter_code
_entity_poly.pdbx_strand_id
1 'polypeptide(L)'
;MIPLKPKVKSKGLMKSLPSGVLAPKSITNKPVKTVFPSSSSSTGLSVSSGTSSVGSRPPLDESWREFCEMTIIDFSTFSTLIQESIEQGKFNKLARLLTAAFRTFVDKRTDQNKFFIEYQLITVAAITIKEHNEKIQHVALQKCLLNLMCRMKPMNIERQGLISALTVTLASGQTTWDPYYVIAFLHDSLGERNWVSKSPSSFISAQIIKSFGTIYPTKDMLTSCNLELDFDLIPEGLNFSVDRYPSATAKEEIVEIALNALAPWWEMRADSTPIVFLRAIAPLMAISDVRFNVVKRIDGWLQHVKVIFGFLF
;
A
#
# COMPACT_ATOMS: atom_id res chain seq x y z
N MET A 1 -24.49 67.51 14.27
CA MET A 1 -24.83 67.80 12.85
C MET A 1 -25.80 66.75 12.34
N ILE A 2 -26.51 67.04 11.24
CA ILE A 2 -27.68 66.27 10.77
C ILE A 2 -27.25 65.01 9.97
N PRO A 3 -27.94 63.85 10.11
CA PRO A 3 -27.63 62.61 9.40
C PRO A 3 -28.35 62.50 8.05
N LEU A 4 -28.10 61.42 7.28
CA LEU A 4 -29.15 60.63 6.60
C LEU A 4 -28.60 59.33 5.97
N LYS A 5 -29.50 58.41 5.57
CA LYS A 5 -29.20 57.08 5.01
C LYS A 5 -29.34 57.06 3.44
N PRO A 6 -29.80 55.99 2.74
CA PRO A 6 -29.02 55.38 1.66
C PRO A 6 -29.70 55.51 0.28
N LYS A 7 -29.16 54.85 -0.76
CA LYS A 7 -29.91 54.56 -1.99
C LYS A 7 -29.60 53.18 -2.58
N VAL A 8 -30.68 52.46 -2.90
CA VAL A 8 -30.71 51.20 -3.66
C VAL A 8 -31.45 51.47 -4.98
N LYS A 9 -30.99 50.87 -6.08
CA LYS A 9 -31.70 50.47 -7.33
C LYS A 9 -30.63 50.01 -8.34
N SER A 10 -30.59 48.82 -8.95
CA SER A 10 -31.58 47.90 -9.57
C SER A 10 -31.71 48.09 -11.09
N LYS A 11 -31.82 46.98 -11.85
CA LYS A 11 -31.82 46.84 -13.33
C LYS A 11 -30.44 47.06 -13.96
N GLY A 12 -29.92 46.25 -14.89
CA GLY A 12 -30.34 44.91 -15.37
C GLY A 12 -30.77 44.87 -16.85
N LEU A 13 -30.09 44.05 -17.67
CA LEU A 13 -30.53 43.64 -19.02
C LEU A 13 -29.85 42.32 -19.46
N MET A 14 -30.48 41.53 -20.33
CA MET A 14 -29.97 40.26 -20.87
C MET A 14 -29.23 40.44 -22.20
N LYS A 15 -28.31 39.51 -22.56
CA LYS A 15 -28.01 39.15 -23.98
C LYS A 15 -27.63 37.66 -24.16
N SER A 16 -28.57 36.90 -24.74
CA SER A 16 -28.46 35.86 -25.78
C SER A 16 -27.26 34.87 -25.88
N LEU A 17 -27.61 33.58 -26.03
CA LEU A 17 -26.88 32.46 -26.68
C LEU A 17 -26.48 32.76 -28.16
N PRO A 18 -25.50 32.04 -28.74
CA PRO A 18 -25.69 30.69 -29.35
C PRO A 18 -24.74 29.63 -28.74
N SER A 19 -25.06 28.33 -28.64
CA SER A 19 -25.61 27.35 -29.60
C SER A 19 -24.59 26.87 -30.67
N GLY A 20 -24.21 25.60 -30.62
CA GLY A 20 -23.22 24.99 -31.52
C GLY A 20 -22.99 23.50 -31.23
N VAL A 21 -23.75 22.62 -31.89
CA VAL A 21 -23.65 21.16 -31.78
C VAL A 21 -22.78 20.60 -32.90
N LEU A 22 -21.81 19.73 -32.60
CA LEU A 22 -21.16 18.85 -33.57
C LEU A 22 -20.97 17.44 -32.99
N ALA A 23 -21.24 16.43 -33.82
CA ALA A 23 -21.15 15.01 -33.48
C ALA A 23 -19.90 14.35 -34.10
N PRO A 24 -19.37 13.27 -33.51
CA PRO A 24 -18.21 12.55 -34.06
C PRO A 24 -18.58 11.78 -35.32
N LYS A 25 -17.68 11.77 -36.32
CA LYS A 25 -17.77 10.91 -37.51
C LYS A 25 -16.85 9.70 -37.36
N SER A 26 -17.36 8.52 -37.67
CA SER A 26 -16.60 7.29 -37.83
C SER A 26 -15.98 7.19 -39.22
N ILE A 27 -14.80 6.56 -39.32
CA ILE A 27 -14.26 6.02 -40.59
C ILE A 27 -13.74 4.61 -40.31
N THR A 28 -14.24 3.65 -41.09
CA THR A 28 -13.80 2.25 -41.11
C THR A 28 -12.89 2.05 -42.32
N ASN A 29 -11.82 1.23 -42.23
CA ASN A 29 -11.38 0.36 -43.34
C ASN A 29 -10.26 -0.63 -42.97
N LYS A 30 -10.25 -1.76 -43.70
CA LYS A 30 -9.31 -2.90 -43.71
C LYS A 30 -9.61 -3.70 -45.01
N PRO A 31 -8.78 -4.69 -45.45
CA PRO A 31 -7.32 -4.82 -45.40
C PRO A 31 -6.72 -5.23 -46.78
N VAL A 32 -5.40 -5.44 -46.89
CA VAL A 32 -4.74 -6.15 -48.02
C VAL A 32 -3.69 -7.13 -47.48
N LYS A 33 -3.33 -8.19 -48.22
CA LYS A 33 -2.43 -9.31 -47.82
C LYS A 33 -1.29 -9.58 -48.81
N THR A 34 -0.18 -10.09 -48.29
CA THR A 34 0.85 -10.94 -48.94
C THR A 34 1.38 -11.91 -47.86
N VAL A 35 1.10 -13.23 -47.84
CA VAL A 35 1.65 -14.35 -48.66
C VAL A 35 3.14 -14.59 -48.34
N PHE A 36 3.48 -15.38 -47.29
CA PHE A 36 3.72 -16.85 -47.21
C PHE A 36 5.14 -17.29 -47.68
N PRO A 37 5.75 -18.41 -47.19
CA PRO A 37 5.29 -19.46 -46.24
C PRO A 37 6.07 -19.42 -44.88
N SER A 38 6.24 -20.42 -43.97
CA SER A 38 6.04 -21.90 -43.97
C SER A 38 5.75 -22.53 -42.58
N SER A 39 5.09 -23.70 -42.62
CA SER A 39 5.05 -24.89 -41.71
C SER A 39 5.71 -24.97 -40.30
N SER A 40 4.88 -25.41 -39.32
CA SER A 40 5.16 -26.40 -38.23
C SER A 40 6.14 -26.01 -37.09
N SER A 41 6.00 -26.45 -35.82
CA SER A 41 5.14 -27.45 -35.16
C SER A 41 4.64 -26.96 -33.78
N SER A 42 3.68 -27.67 -33.17
CA SER A 42 3.11 -27.36 -31.85
C SER A 42 3.88 -27.97 -30.66
N THR A 43 4.15 -27.16 -29.63
CA THR A 43 4.18 -27.58 -28.22
C THR A 43 3.73 -26.43 -27.33
N GLY A 44 2.77 -26.68 -26.44
CA GLY A 44 2.32 -25.68 -25.48
C GLY A 44 3.33 -25.50 -24.34
N LEU A 45 3.93 -24.31 -24.22
CA LEU A 45 4.74 -23.96 -23.06
C LEU A 45 3.85 -23.23 -22.04
N SER A 46 3.52 -23.95 -20.98
CA SER A 46 3.05 -23.34 -19.73
C SER A 46 4.06 -22.30 -19.25
N VAL A 47 3.63 -21.06 -19.04
CA VAL A 47 4.48 -20.01 -18.47
C VAL A 47 4.72 -20.30 -16.99
N SER A 48 5.66 -21.20 -16.71
CA SER A 48 6.29 -21.32 -15.41
C SER A 48 6.96 -19.98 -15.10
N SER A 49 6.47 -19.26 -14.08
CA SER A 49 7.02 -17.98 -13.64
C SER A 49 8.40 -18.19 -13.02
N GLY A 50 9.42 -18.25 -13.87
CA GLY A 50 10.81 -18.48 -13.51
C GLY A 50 11.45 -17.27 -12.84
N THR A 51 11.08 -17.00 -11.59
CA THR A 51 11.91 -16.23 -10.66
C THR A 51 12.49 -17.17 -9.63
N SER A 52 13.82 -17.28 -9.59
CA SER A 52 14.52 -17.94 -8.50
C SER A 52 14.16 -17.23 -7.19
N SER A 53 13.64 -17.98 -6.21
CA SER A 53 13.18 -17.42 -4.93
C SER A 53 14.35 -17.03 -4.05
N VAL A 54 14.88 -15.83 -4.31
CA VAL A 54 15.80 -15.09 -3.47
C VAL A 54 15.07 -14.77 -2.16
N GLY A 55 15.25 -15.65 -1.16
CA GLY A 55 14.57 -15.61 0.13
C GLY A 55 13.07 -15.89 0.07
N SER A 56 12.51 -16.42 1.15
CA SER A 56 11.04 -16.46 1.32
C SER A 56 10.55 -15.16 1.95
N ARG A 57 9.46 -14.62 1.42
CA ARG A 57 8.71 -13.55 2.09
C ARG A 57 7.88 -14.17 3.22
N PRO A 58 7.66 -13.48 4.34
CA PRO A 58 6.72 -13.95 5.36
C PRO A 58 5.31 -14.10 4.75
N PRO A 59 4.53 -15.13 5.13
CA PRO A 59 3.21 -15.38 4.56
C PRO A 59 2.22 -14.29 4.99
N LEU A 60 1.28 -13.97 4.10
CA LEU A 60 0.18 -13.06 4.40
C LEU A 60 -0.97 -13.82 5.10
N ASP A 61 -1.51 -13.22 6.15
CA ASP A 61 -2.64 -13.74 6.93
C ASP A 61 -3.94 -13.60 6.12
N GLU A 62 -4.70 -14.69 5.94
CA GLU A 62 -6.00 -14.70 5.27
C GLU A 62 -7.21 -14.92 6.21
N SER A 63 -7.02 -14.96 7.54
CA SER A 63 -8.11 -15.12 8.54
C SER A 63 -9.21 -14.05 8.42
N TRP A 64 -8.90 -12.87 7.88
CA TRP A 64 -9.88 -11.83 7.57
C TRP A 64 -10.96 -12.27 6.56
N ARG A 65 -10.73 -13.35 5.80
CA ARG A 65 -11.72 -13.95 4.90
C ARG A 65 -12.90 -14.53 5.68
N GLU A 66 -12.65 -15.25 6.77
CA GLU A 66 -13.67 -15.89 7.61
C GLU A 66 -14.65 -14.85 8.15
N PHE A 67 -14.13 -13.73 8.65
CA PHE A 67 -14.94 -12.61 9.16
C PHE A 67 -15.99 -12.09 8.16
N CYS A 68 -15.73 -12.22 6.85
CA CYS A 68 -16.59 -11.73 5.78
C CYS A 68 -17.14 -12.83 4.85
N GLU A 69 -16.89 -14.11 5.15
CA GLU A 69 -17.13 -15.26 4.27
C GLU A 69 -18.55 -15.23 3.68
N MET A 70 -19.54 -15.38 4.57
CA MET A 70 -20.98 -15.41 4.26
C MET A 70 -21.56 -14.09 3.74
N THR A 71 -20.75 -13.02 3.62
CA THR A 71 -21.23 -11.72 3.11
C THR A 71 -20.99 -11.62 1.62
N ILE A 72 -22.06 -11.75 0.84
CA ILE A 72 -22.06 -11.52 -0.61
C ILE A 72 -22.32 -10.03 -0.87
N ILE A 73 -21.57 -9.44 -1.81
CA ILE A 73 -21.76 -8.06 -2.24
C ILE A 73 -22.53 -8.05 -3.55
N ASP A 74 -23.80 -7.64 -3.48
CA ASP A 74 -24.47 -7.07 -4.64
C ASP A 74 -24.05 -5.60 -4.79
N PHE A 75 -23.71 -5.19 -6.01
CA PHE A 75 -23.23 -3.85 -6.30
C PHE A 75 -24.37 -2.82 -6.40
N SER A 76 -25.58 -3.23 -6.78
CA SER A 76 -26.74 -2.33 -6.85
C SER A 76 -27.17 -1.85 -5.46
N THR A 77 -27.18 -2.74 -4.47
CA THR A 77 -27.64 -2.47 -3.11
C THR A 77 -26.53 -2.09 -2.13
N PHE A 78 -25.25 -2.24 -2.48
CA PHE A 78 -24.11 -1.94 -1.60
C PHE A 78 -24.22 -0.58 -0.89
N SER A 79 -24.48 0.50 -1.64
CA SER A 79 -24.57 1.84 -1.06
C SER A 79 -25.73 1.99 -0.05
N THR A 80 -26.85 1.30 -0.28
CA THR A 80 -27.99 1.28 0.65
C THR A 80 -27.66 0.48 1.91
N LEU A 81 -27.07 -0.71 1.76
CA LEU A 81 -26.65 -1.58 2.87
C LEU A 81 -25.59 -0.90 3.76
N ILE A 82 -24.73 -0.06 3.18
CA ILE A 82 -23.79 0.81 3.90
C ILE A 82 -24.56 1.83 4.76
N GLN A 83 -25.47 2.61 4.17
CA GLN A 83 -26.22 3.65 4.89
C GLN A 83 -27.14 3.08 5.98
N GLU A 84 -27.91 2.01 5.68
CA GLU A 84 -28.68 1.27 6.70
C GLU A 84 -27.83 0.87 7.91
N SER A 85 -26.58 0.46 7.68
CA SER A 85 -25.68 0.00 8.74
C SER A 85 -25.11 1.16 9.56
N ILE A 86 -25.03 2.36 8.98
CA ILE A 86 -24.67 3.61 9.67
C ILE A 86 -25.85 4.10 10.51
N GLU A 87 -27.04 4.24 9.90
CA GLU A 87 -28.28 4.67 10.55
C GLU A 87 -28.67 3.79 11.74
N GLN A 88 -28.51 2.46 11.59
CA GLN A 88 -28.80 1.49 12.66
C GLN A 88 -27.64 1.33 13.66
N GLY A 89 -26.53 2.08 13.52
CA GLY A 89 -25.35 2.00 14.39
C GLY A 89 -24.59 0.67 14.34
N LYS A 90 -24.80 -0.15 13.32
CA LYS A 90 -24.28 -1.53 13.21
C LYS A 90 -22.86 -1.56 12.62
N PHE A 91 -21.93 -0.86 13.26
CA PHE A 91 -20.56 -0.67 12.75
C PHE A 91 -19.77 -1.99 12.53
N ASN A 92 -20.08 -3.08 13.23
CA ASN A 92 -19.51 -4.41 12.92
C ASN A 92 -20.05 -4.99 11.59
N LYS A 93 -21.35 -4.84 11.29
CA LYS A 93 -21.93 -5.18 9.97
C LYS A 93 -21.29 -4.30 8.88
N LEU A 94 -21.08 -3.02 9.17
CA LEU A 94 -20.44 -2.08 8.25
C LEU A 94 -18.99 -2.47 7.92
N ALA A 95 -18.17 -2.80 8.93
CA ALA A 95 -16.82 -3.32 8.74
C ALA A 95 -16.82 -4.63 7.93
N ARG A 96 -17.80 -5.52 8.16
CA ARG A 96 -17.95 -6.78 7.39
C ARG A 96 -18.31 -6.53 5.92
N LEU A 97 -19.24 -5.61 5.64
CA LEU A 97 -19.60 -5.19 4.29
C LEU A 97 -18.37 -4.61 3.55
N LEU A 98 -17.61 -3.72 4.20
CA LEU A 98 -16.39 -3.15 3.63
C LEU A 98 -15.32 -4.24 3.39
N THR A 99 -15.14 -5.18 4.32
CA THR A 99 -14.17 -6.29 4.16
C THR A 99 -14.57 -7.21 3.00
N ALA A 100 -15.84 -7.59 2.89
CA ALA A 100 -16.35 -8.37 1.76
C ALA A 100 -16.24 -7.62 0.42
N ALA A 101 -16.40 -6.29 0.44
CA ALA A 101 -16.24 -5.43 -0.72
C ALA A 101 -14.78 -5.40 -1.21
N PHE A 102 -13.81 -5.20 -0.31
CA PHE A 102 -12.38 -5.26 -0.63
C PHE A 102 -11.90 -6.67 -1.03
N ARG A 103 -12.47 -7.74 -0.44
CA ARG A 103 -12.24 -9.12 -0.88
C ARG A 103 -12.48 -9.30 -2.39
N THR A 104 -13.50 -8.65 -2.96
CA THR A 104 -13.77 -8.74 -4.41
C THR A 104 -12.66 -8.20 -5.30
N PHE A 105 -11.66 -7.49 -4.75
CA PHE A 105 -10.48 -7.03 -5.47
C PHE A 105 -9.28 -7.96 -5.31
N VAL A 106 -9.18 -8.67 -4.17
CA VAL A 106 -8.14 -9.68 -3.92
C VAL A 106 -8.34 -10.89 -4.85
N ASP A 107 -9.59 -11.29 -5.08
CA ASP A 107 -9.92 -12.57 -5.74
C ASP A 107 -10.12 -12.45 -7.26
N LYS A 108 -10.06 -11.25 -7.85
CA LYS A 108 -10.33 -11.01 -9.28
C LYS A 108 -9.11 -11.24 -10.18
N ARG A 109 -9.17 -12.31 -10.97
CA ARG A 109 -8.38 -12.44 -12.21
C ARG A 109 -9.02 -11.63 -13.34
N THR A 110 -8.53 -10.42 -13.57
CA THR A 110 -8.55 -9.69 -14.88
C THR A 110 -9.81 -9.78 -15.75
N ASP A 111 -10.98 -9.38 -15.22
CA ASP A 111 -12.22 -9.19 -16.01
C ASP A 111 -12.47 -7.69 -16.29
N GLN A 112 -12.19 -7.22 -17.51
CA GLN A 112 -12.18 -5.78 -17.82
C GLN A 112 -13.57 -5.12 -17.79
N ASN A 113 -14.66 -5.85 -17.98
CA ASN A 113 -16.02 -5.27 -18.03
C ASN A 113 -16.60 -4.90 -16.65
N LYS A 114 -15.83 -5.03 -15.55
CA LYS A 114 -16.28 -4.73 -14.17
C LYS A 114 -15.76 -3.38 -13.64
N PHE A 115 -14.94 -2.64 -14.41
CA PHE A 115 -14.18 -1.48 -13.90
C PHE A 115 -15.00 -0.30 -13.35
N PHE A 116 -16.16 0.04 -13.92
CA PHE A 116 -16.96 1.20 -13.44
C PHE A 116 -17.58 0.96 -12.07
N ILE A 117 -18.17 -0.23 -11.90
CA ILE A 117 -18.81 -0.69 -10.66
C ILE A 117 -17.80 -0.74 -9.51
N GLU A 118 -16.57 -1.17 -9.80
CA GLU A 118 -15.45 -1.15 -8.86
C GLU A 118 -15.09 0.25 -8.35
N TYR A 119 -15.07 1.26 -9.23
CA TYR A 119 -14.80 2.64 -8.82
C TYR A 119 -15.91 3.20 -7.93
N GLN A 120 -17.17 2.88 -8.21
CA GLN A 120 -18.28 3.27 -7.34
C GLN A 120 -18.18 2.62 -5.95
N LEU A 121 -17.86 1.32 -5.87
CA LEU A 121 -17.64 0.61 -4.61
C LEU A 121 -16.51 1.23 -3.79
N ILE A 122 -15.33 1.45 -4.39
CA ILE A 122 -14.19 2.07 -3.66
C ILE A 122 -14.55 3.50 -3.23
N THR A 123 -15.29 4.26 -4.04
CA THR A 123 -15.72 5.63 -3.70
C THR A 123 -16.67 5.65 -2.49
N VAL A 124 -17.67 4.76 -2.46
CA VAL A 124 -18.57 4.60 -1.30
C VAL A 124 -17.77 4.21 -0.06
N ALA A 125 -16.92 3.18 -0.17
CA ALA A 125 -16.06 2.75 0.92
C ALA A 125 -15.12 3.87 1.42
N ALA A 126 -14.62 4.71 0.52
CA ALA A 126 -13.73 5.82 0.85
C ALA A 126 -14.43 6.93 1.63
N ILE A 127 -15.63 7.32 1.23
CA ILE A 127 -16.45 8.31 1.95
C ILE A 127 -16.81 7.77 3.34
N THR A 128 -17.31 6.54 3.41
CA THR A 128 -17.66 5.88 4.68
C THR A 128 -16.47 5.75 5.63
N ILE A 129 -15.29 5.35 5.14
CA ILE A 129 -14.08 5.27 5.97
C ILE A 129 -13.66 6.67 6.44
N LYS A 130 -13.62 7.67 5.55
CA LYS A 130 -13.26 9.05 5.92
C LYS A 130 -14.17 9.58 7.05
N GLU A 131 -15.48 9.42 6.91
CA GLU A 131 -16.48 10.03 7.80
C GLU A 131 -16.69 9.26 9.11
N HIS A 132 -16.33 7.96 9.16
CA HIS A 132 -16.64 7.09 10.30
C HIS A 132 -15.46 6.24 10.80
N ASN A 133 -14.21 6.52 10.39
CA ASN A 133 -13.01 5.73 10.75
C ASN A 133 -12.97 5.32 12.23
N GLU A 134 -13.20 6.26 13.16
CA GLU A 134 -13.22 6.04 14.62
C GLU A 134 -14.14 4.91 15.06
N LYS A 135 -15.25 4.70 14.34
CA LYS A 135 -16.30 3.71 14.66
C LYS A 135 -16.14 2.40 13.89
N ILE A 136 -15.31 2.38 12.84
CA ILE A 136 -15.06 1.20 11.97
C ILE A 136 -13.65 0.64 12.21
N GLN A 137 -13.10 0.82 13.41
CA GLN A 137 -11.82 0.24 13.80
C GLN A 137 -11.93 -1.27 14.04
N HIS A 138 -11.78 -2.05 12.96
CA HIS A 138 -11.91 -3.50 12.98
C HIS A 138 -10.68 -4.19 12.36
N VAL A 139 -10.02 -5.06 13.13
CA VAL A 139 -8.76 -5.73 12.74
C VAL A 139 -8.87 -6.43 11.38
N ALA A 140 -9.93 -7.22 11.15
CA ALA A 140 -10.10 -7.93 9.88
C ALA A 140 -10.19 -6.99 8.64
N LEU A 141 -10.72 -5.77 8.80
CA LEU A 141 -10.77 -4.79 7.72
C LEU A 141 -9.36 -4.27 7.39
N GLN A 142 -8.55 -4.01 8.42
CA GLN A 142 -7.14 -3.64 8.26
C GLN A 142 -6.33 -4.76 7.62
N LYS A 143 -6.46 -6.01 8.11
CA LYS A 143 -5.77 -7.17 7.55
C LYS A 143 -6.13 -7.43 6.08
N CYS A 144 -7.39 -7.21 5.70
CA CYS A 144 -7.84 -7.26 4.31
C CYS A 144 -7.21 -6.15 3.45
N LEU A 145 -7.21 -4.90 3.92
CA LEU A 145 -6.62 -3.77 3.20
C LEU A 145 -5.09 -3.88 3.07
N LEU A 146 -4.39 -4.34 4.10
CA LEU A 146 -2.95 -4.64 4.05
C LEU A 146 -2.63 -5.78 3.07
N ASN A 147 -3.47 -6.82 3.01
CA ASN A 147 -3.38 -7.85 1.97
C ASN A 147 -3.55 -7.25 0.57
N LEU A 148 -4.53 -6.36 0.40
CA LEU A 148 -4.80 -5.71 -0.88
C LEU A 148 -3.64 -4.80 -1.31
N MET A 149 -3.05 -4.05 -0.38
CA MET A 149 -1.81 -3.27 -0.59
C MET A 149 -0.64 -4.16 -1.03
N CYS A 150 -0.45 -5.33 -0.41
CA CYS A 150 0.58 -6.30 -0.80
C CYS A 150 0.31 -7.00 -2.14
N ARG A 151 -0.89 -6.85 -2.71
CA ARG A 151 -1.35 -7.51 -3.96
C ARG A 151 -1.83 -6.50 -5.01
N MET A 152 -1.34 -5.26 -4.96
CA MET A 152 -1.87 -4.13 -5.75
C MET A 152 -1.72 -4.24 -7.27
N LYS A 153 -0.89 -5.13 -7.81
CA LYS A 153 -0.86 -5.40 -9.26
C LYS A 153 -1.98 -6.41 -9.58
N PRO A 154 -2.92 -6.11 -10.49
CA PRO A 154 -2.77 -5.24 -11.66
C PRO A 154 -3.53 -3.89 -11.61
N MET A 155 -3.73 -3.27 -10.45
CA MET A 155 -4.43 -1.97 -10.35
C MET A 155 -3.60 -0.80 -10.90
N ASN A 156 -4.29 0.23 -11.40
CA ASN A 156 -3.68 1.52 -11.76
C ASN A 156 -3.34 2.37 -10.53
N ILE A 157 -2.50 3.39 -10.73
CA ILE A 157 -1.86 4.17 -9.65
C ILE A 157 -2.88 4.95 -8.80
N GLU A 158 -3.99 5.37 -9.39
CA GLU A 158 -5.08 6.08 -8.70
C GLU A 158 -5.81 5.18 -7.71
N ARG A 159 -6.07 3.93 -8.09
CA ARG A 159 -6.63 2.91 -7.18
C ARG A 159 -5.62 2.53 -6.10
N GLN A 160 -4.34 2.37 -6.44
CA GLN A 160 -3.28 2.06 -5.46
C GLN A 160 -3.15 3.18 -4.40
N GLY A 161 -3.14 4.45 -4.84
CA GLY A 161 -3.11 5.61 -3.96
C GLY A 161 -4.34 5.71 -3.08
N LEU A 162 -5.54 5.46 -3.62
CA LEU A 162 -6.78 5.49 -2.85
C LEU A 162 -6.84 4.36 -1.80
N ILE A 163 -6.56 3.10 -2.16
CA ILE A 163 -6.49 1.98 -1.20
C ILE A 163 -5.43 2.24 -0.12
N SER A 164 -4.27 2.80 -0.49
CA SER A 164 -3.26 3.24 0.49
C SER A 164 -3.80 4.31 1.43
N ALA A 165 -4.49 5.33 0.92
CA ALA A 165 -5.09 6.39 1.73
C ALA A 165 -6.16 5.87 2.70
N LEU A 166 -6.97 4.88 2.31
CA LEU A 166 -7.97 4.28 3.22
C LEU A 166 -7.31 3.48 4.35
N THR A 167 -6.25 2.73 4.02
CA THR A 167 -5.50 1.96 5.01
C THR A 167 -4.77 2.87 6.00
N VAL A 168 -4.15 3.96 5.51
CA VAL A 168 -3.55 5.01 6.34
C VAL A 168 -4.59 5.68 7.23
N THR A 169 -5.77 6.03 6.69
CA THR A 169 -6.87 6.68 7.42
C THR A 169 -7.37 5.82 8.58
N LEU A 170 -7.59 4.53 8.35
CA LEU A 170 -7.99 3.62 9.43
C LEU A 170 -6.84 3.42 10.42
N ALA A 171 -5.61 3.19 9.95
CA ALA A 171 -4.42 2.99 10.79
C ALA A 171 -4.13 4.18 11.72
N SER A 172 -4.31 5.41 11.25
CA SER A 172 -4.07 6.62 12.05
C SER A 172 -5.08 6.78 13.20
N GLY A 173 -6.29 6.25 13.05
CA GLY A 173 -7.33 6.22 14.09
C GLY A 173 -7.16 5.10 15.12
N GLN A 174 -6.12 4.28 15.02
CA GLN A 174 -5.76 3.27 16.04
C GLN A 174 -4.63 3.80 16.91
N THR A 175 -4.69 3.56 18.22
CA THR A 175 -3.61 3.91 19.15
C THR A 175 -2.47 2.88 19.09
N THR A 176 -2.80 1.62 19.39
CA THR A 176 -1.94 0.43 19.23
C THR A 176 -2.33 -0.35 17.98
N TRP A 177 -1.37 -1.02 17.35
CA TRP A 177 -1.58 -1.74 16.08
C TRP A 177 -1.50 -3.27 16.25
N ASP A 178 -2.17 -3.98 15.34
CA ASP A 178 -2.03 -5.44 15.18
C ASP A 178 -0.63 -5.76 14.61
N PRO A 179 0.10 -6.77 15.12
CA PRO A 179 1.42 -7.17 14.62
C PRO A 179 1.45 -7.50 13.12
N TYR A 180 0.31 -7.79 12.50
CA TYR A 180 0.20 -8.01 11.06
C TYR A 180 0.62 -6.83 10.19
N TYR A 181 0.60 -5.59 10.70
CA TYR A 181 1.21 -4.44 10.00
C TYR A 181 2.71 -4.68 9.73
N VAL A 182 3.43 -5.32 10.66
CA VAL A 182 4.85 -5.69 10.49
C VAL A 182 5.00 -6.83 9.49
N ILE A 183 4.14 -7.86 9.55
CA ILE A 183 4.13 -8.96 8.57
C ILE A 183 3.92 -8.43 7.14
N ALA A 184 2.93 -7.56 6.94
CA ALA A 184 2.66 -6.93 5.65
C ALA A 184 3.80 -6.01 5.18
N PHE A 185 4.39 -5.23 6.08
CA PHE A 185 5.55 -4.37 5.79
C PHE A 185 6.77 -5.19 5.36
N LEU A 186 7.05 -6.31 6.02
CA LEU A 186 8.18 -7.20 5.68
C LEU A 186 7.92 -7.94 4.37
N HIS A 187 6.71 -8.47 4.15
CA HIS A 187 6.33 -9.12 2.88
C HIS A 187 6.52 -8.19 1.67
N ASP A 188 6.16 -6.92 1.78
CA ASP A 188 6.34 -5.95 0.69
C ASP A 188 7.78 -5.43 0.60
N SER A 189 8.46 -5.18 1.73
CA SER A 189 9.85 -4.71 1.80
C SER A 189 10.86 -5.69 1.21
N LEU A 190 10.65 -6.99 1.49
CA LEU A 190 11.41 -8.14 0.95
C LEU A 190 10.89 -8.59 -0.43
N GLY A 191 9.81 -7.96 -0.92
CA GLY A 191 9.18 -8.26 -2.19
C GLY A 191 9.38 -7.13 -3.21
N GLU A 192 8.30 -6.78 -3.90
CA GLU A 192 8.32 -5.82 -5.00
C GLU A 192 8.21 -4.35 -4.54
N ARG A 193 8.11 -4.09 -3.23
CA ARG A 193 7.94 -2.77 -2.61
C ARG A 193 6.80 -1.96 -3.25
N ASN A 194 5.63 -2.59 -3.34
CA ASN A 194 4.42 -2.01 -3.92
C ASN A 194 3.88 -0.81 -3.13
N TRP A 195 4.14 -0.70 -1.82
CA TRP A 195 3.62 0.38 -0.98
C TRP A 195 4.60 0.97 0.05
N VAL A 196 5.56 0.20 0.59
CA VAL A 196 6.33 0.61 1.80
C VAL A 196 7.13 1.92 1.69
N SER A 197 7.40 2.41 0.48
CA SER A 197 8.10 3.67 0.22
C SER A 197 7.32 4.58 -0.74
N LYS A 198 5.99 4.56 -0.70
CA LYS A 198 5.13 5.45 -1.51
C LYS A 198 4.21 6.27 -0.62
N SER A 199 3.99 7.55 -0.95
CA SER A 199 2.93 8.34 -0.32
C SER A 199 1.54 7.81 -0.74
N PRO A 200 0.54 7.72 0.16
CA PRO A 200 0.57 8.10 1.58
C PRO A 200 1.03 6.97 2.53
N SER A 201 1.20 5.74 2.03
CA SER A 201 1.46 4.55 2.86
C SER A 201 2.86 4.49 3.49
N SER A 202 3.78 5.40 3.11
CA SER A 202 5.01 5.74 3.84
C SER A 202 4.76 6.09 5.31
N PHE A 203 3.59 6.67 5.65
CA PHE A 203 3.16 6.87 7.03
C PHE A 203 3.19 5.56 7.83
N ILE A 204 2.68 4.45 7.28
CA ILE A 204 2.62 3.16 7.97
C ILE A 204 4.03 2.65 8.27
N SER A 205 4.93 2.74 7.28
CA SER A 205 6.34 2.40 7.44
C SER A 205 7.00 3.24 8.54
N ALA A 206 6.80 4.56 8.57
CA ALA A 206 7.39 5.44 9.57
C ALA A 206 6.98 5.10 11.00
N GLN A 207 5.69 4.75 11.24
CA GLN A 207 5.21 4.31 12.56
C GLN A 207 5.80 2.94 12.98
N ILE A 208 5.91 1.97 12.05
CA ILE A 208 6.55 0.66 12.30
C ILE A 208 8.02 0.85 12.69
N ILE A 209 8.75 1.66 11.92
CA ILE A 209 10.18 1.88 12.07
C ILE A 209 10.49 2.65 13.36
N LYS A 210 9.65 3.63 13.72
CA LYS A 210 9.65 4.27 15.04
C LYS A 210 9.46 3.25 16.17
N SER A 211 8.60 2.26 15.96
CA SER A 211 8.27 1.24 16.98
C SER A 211 9.38 0.21 17.18
N PHE A 212 10.18 -0.08 16.16
CA PHE A 212 11.43 -0.84 16.33
C PHE A 212 12.51 -0.04 17.08
N GLY A 213 12.43 1.29 17.10
CA GLY A 213 13.39 2.16 17.78
C GLY A 213 14.69 2.41 17.01
N THR A 214 14.72 2.10 15.71
CA THR A 214 15.91 2.32 14.86
C THR A 214 16.20 3.81 14.72
N ILE A 215 17.41 4.21 15.14
CA ILE A 215 17.93 5.57 15.03
C ILE A 215 18.72 5.66 13.73
N TYR A 216 18.35 6.60 12.86
CA TYR A 216 19.08 6.91 11.63
C TYR A 216 20.10 8.03 11.88
N PRO A 217 21.20 8.11 11.10
CA PRO A 217 22.14 9.23 11.17
C PRO A 217 21.47 10.55 10.84
N THR A 218 21.92 11.64 11.47
CA THR A 218 21.52 12.98 11.01
C THR A 218 22.23 13.34 9.71
N LYS A 219 21.71 14.33 8.99
CA LYS A 219 22.39 14.88 7.81
C LYS A 219 23.81 15.34 8.15
N ASP A 220 24.00 15.94 9.32
CA ASP A 220 25.31 16.43 9.77
C ASP A 220 26.31 15.29 10.03
N MET A 221 25.85 14.14 10.52
CA MET A 221 26.68 12.94 10.65
C MET A 221 27.14 12.43 9.27
N LEU A 222 26.22 12.35 8.31
CA LEU A 222 26.52 11.92 6.94
C LEU A 222 27.50 12.88 6.24
N THR A 223 27.25 14.19 6.33
CA THR A 223 28.17 15.22 5.81
C THR A 223 29.53 15.17 6.50
N SER A 224 29.60 14.90 7.81
CA SER A 224 30.87 14.71 8.53
C SER A 224 31.68 13.50 8.04
N CYS A 225 31.01 12.48 7.48
CA CYS A 225 31.64 11.35 6.82
C CYS A 225 31.94 11.57 5.33
N ASN A 226 31.70 12.77 4.79
CA ASN A 226 31.72 13.10 3.36
C ASN A 226 30.75 12.23 2.51
N LEU A 227 29.63 11.80 3.10
CA LEU A 227 28.59 11.00 2.44
C LEU A 227 27.47 11.90 1.91
N GLU A 228 27.58 12.30 0.64
CA GLU A 228 26.48 12.91 -0.11
C GLU A 228 25.47 11.83 -0.55
N LEU A 229 24.54 11.48 0.35
CA LEU A 229 23.50 10.48 0.07
C LEU A 229 22.26 11.11 -0.58
N ASP A 230 22.15 10.95 -1.89
CA ASP A 230 20.99 11.32 -2.72
C ASP A 230 19.87 10.24 -2.65
N PHE A 231 19.44 9.86 -1.43
CA PHE A 231 18.47 8.79 -1.23
C PHE A 231 17.51 9.01 -0.04
N ASP A 232 16.23 8.72 -0.27
CA ASP A 232 15.16 8.62 0.74
C ASP A 232 15.33 7.39 1.67
N LEU A 233 16.46 7.31 2.38
CA LEU A 233 16.76 6.24 3.33
C LEU A 233 15.99 6.39 4.65
N ILE A 234 15.74 7.64 5.06
CA ILE A 234 14.94 7.99 6.23
C ILE A 234 13.48 8.17 5.75
N PRO A 235 12.50 7.38 6.25
CA PRO A 235 11.11 7.55 5.88
C PRO A 235 10.58 8.95 6.24
N GLU A 236 9.90 9.59 5.29
CA GLU A 236 9.18 10.85 5.53
C GLU A 236 8.22 10.69 6.72
N GLY A 237 8.24 11.64 7.65
CA GLY A 237 7.38 11.63 8.84
C GLY A 237 7.90 10.79 10.02
N LEU A 238 9.09 10.17 9.97
CA LEU A 238 9.64 9.41 11.11
C LEU A 238 9.76 10.26 12.39
N ASN A 239 10.10 11.55 12.27
CA ASN A 239 10.18 12.49 13.40
C ASN A 239 8.82 12.78 14.07
N PHE A 240 7.72 12.63 13.33
CA PHE A 240 6.35 12.81 13.82
C PHE A 240 5.65 11.47 14.13
N SER A 241 6.40 10.36 14.07
CA SER A 241 5.84 9.03 14.27
C SER A 241 5.76 8.65 15.74
N VAL A 242 4.72 7.90 16.09
CA VAL A 242 4.41 7.43 17.44
C VAL A 242 4.67 5.93 17.50
N ASP A 243 5.06 5.43 18.67
CA ASP A 243 5.19 4.00 18.94
C ASP A 243 3.81 3.33 18.95
N ARG A 244 3.63 2.31 18.10
CA ARG A 244 2.36 1.57 17.94
C ARG A 244 2.35 0.22 18.65
N TYR A 245 3.48 -0.16 19.23
CA TYR A 245 3.69 -1.40 19.98
C TYR A 245 4.37 -1.07 21.33
N PRO A 246 3.73 -0.30 22.23
CA PRO A 246 4.38 0.28 23.40
C PRO A 246 4.58 -0.70 24.58
N SER A 247 3.96 -1.89 24.57
CA SER A 247 4.14 -2.90 25.61
C SER A 247 5.32 -3.84 25.30
N ALA A 248 6.01 -4.34 26.34
CA ALA A 248 7.16 -5.24 26.18
C ALA A 248 6.81 -6.48 25.33
N THR A 249 5.68 -7.14 25.61
CA THR A 249 5.22 -8.30 24.83
C THR A 249 4.98 -7.97 23.36
N ALA A 250 4.47 -6.77 23.05
CA ALA A 250 4.30 -6.34 21.66
C ALA A 250 5.64 -6.01 20.98
N LYS A 251 6.67 -5.57 21.73
CA LYS A 251 8.05 -5.46 21.22
C LYS A 251 8.63 -6.82 20.88
N GLU A 252 8.51 -7.77 21.81
CA GLU A 252 8.99 -9.14 21.66
C GLU A 252 8.36 -9.80 20.43
N GLU A 253 7.04 -9.68 20.26
CA GLU A 253 6.29 -10.20 19.12
C GLU A 253 6.72 -9.60 17.76
N ILE A 254 6.85 -8.27 17.64
CA ILE A 254 7.31 -7.67 16.37
C ILE A 254 8.78 -7.97 16.06
N VAL A 255 9.62 -8.20 17.08
CA VAL A 255 11.01 -8.62 16.92
C VAL A 255 11.09 -10.09 16.49
N GLU A 256 10.29 -10.98 17.07
CA GLU A 256 10.19 -12.38 16.64
C GLU A 256 9.70 -12.47 15.18
N ILE A 257 8.64 -11.75 14.83
CA ILE A 257 8.14 -11.64 13.44
C ILE A 257 9.24 -11.18 12.49
N ALA A 258 10.03 -10.17 12.87
CA ALA A 258 11.13 -9.68 12.07
C ALA A 258 12.25 -10.73 11.91
N LEU A 259 12.69 -11.37 12.99
CA LEU A 259 13.77 -12.37 12.94
C LEU A 259 13.37 -13.61 12.13
N ASN A 260 12.13 -14.10 12.33
CA ASN A 260 11.59 -15.24 11.56
C ASN A 260 11.45 -14.92 10.07
N ALA A 261 11.08 -13.69 9.69
CA ALA A 261 11.04 -13.26 8.29
C ALA A 261 12.43 -13.13 7.64
N LEU A 262 13.47 -12.80 8.42
CA LEU A 262 14.84 -12.62 7.92
C LEU A 262 15.68 -13.91 7.93
N ALA A 263 15.36 -14.91 8.75
CA ALA A 263 16.14 -16.14 8.86
C ALA A 263 16.46 -16.82 7.51
N PRO A 264 15.50 -17.01 6.57
CA PRO A 264 15.77 -17.64 5.26
C PRO A 264 16.67 -16.80 4.34
N TRP A 265 16.86 -15.51 4.65
CA TRP A 265 17.72 -14.61 3.89
C TRP A 265 19.15 -14.60 4.45
N TRP A 266 19.32 -14.82 5.76
CA TRP A 266 20.63 -14.99 6.40
C TRP A 266 21.39 -16.24 5.92
N GLU A 267 20.67 -17.24 5.41
CA GLU A 267 21.21 -18.48 4.84
C GLU A 267 21.67 -18.33 3.37
N MET A 268 21.34 -17.21 2.72
CA MET A 268 21.83 -16.93 1.36
C MET A 268 23.34 -16.67 1.34
N ARG A 269 24.01 -17.05 0.24
CA ARG A 269 25.44 -16.79 0.04
C ARG A 269 25.70 -15.28 0.04
N ALA A 270 26.72 -14.86 0.79
CA ALA A 270 27.01 -13.44 1.03
C ALA A 270 27.24 -12.65 -0.27
N ASP A 271 27.93 -13.28 -1.22
CA ASP A 271 28.47 -12.72 -2.47
C ASP A 271 27.40 -12.09 -3.39
N SER A 272 26.12 -12.42 -3.21
CA SER A 272 25.01 -11.94 -4.05
C SER A 272 23.85 -11.34 -3.24
N THR A 273 24.16 -10.55 -2.20
CA THR A 273 23.15 -10.00 -1.29
C THR A 273 22.28 -8.92 -1.95
N PRO A 274 20.94 -9.08 -2.01
CA PRO A 274 20.08 -8.15 -2.75
C PRO A 274 19.90 -6.78 -2.10
N ILE A 275 19.88 -5.71 -2.91
CA ILE A 275 19.57 -4.35 -2.44
C ILE A 275 18.18 -4.24 -1.78
N VAL A 276 17.20 -5.08 -2.17
CA VAL A 276 15.88 -5.14 -1.51
C VAL A 276 15.96 -5.67 -0.08
N PHE A 277 16.88 -6.62 0.19
CA PHE A 277 17.13 -7.14 1.52
C PHE A 277 17.82 -6.11 2.41
N LEU A 278 18.86 -5.43 1.89
CA LEU A 278 19.53 -4.32 2.59
C LEU A 278 18.53 -3.21 2.97
N ARG A 279 17.61 -2.85 2.06
CA ARG A 279 16.51 -1.90 2.29
C ARG A 279 15.36 -2.44 3.16
N ALA A 280 15.40 -3.70 3.59
CA ALA A 280 14.45 -4.31 4.51
C ALA A 280 15.04 -4.49 5.92
N ILE A 281 16.36 -4.70 6.04
CA ILE A 281 17.06 -4.81 7.33
C ILE A 281 17.48 -3.45 7.92
N ALA A 282 17.76 -2.43 7.10
CA ALA A 282 18.17 -1.11 7.61
C ALA A 282 17.20 -0.53 8.66
N PRO A 283 15.86 -0.60 8.50
CA PRO A 283 14.92 -0.11 9.51
C PRO A 283 14.80 -0.99 10.77
N LEU A 284 15.48 -2.13 10.80
CA LEU A 284 15.47 -3.13 11.88
C LEU A 284 16.79 -3.14 12.67
N MET A 285 17.70 -2.19 12.39
CA MET A 285 19.04 -2.13 13.01
C MET A 285 19.03 -1.86 14.53
N ALA A 286 17.89 -1.51 15.13
CA ALA A 286 17.71 -1.57 16.58
C ALA A 286 17.78 -2.99 17.17
N ILE A 287 17.48 -4.04 16.38
CA ILE A 287 17.52 -5.44 16.82
C ILE A 287 18.98 -5.94 16.84
N SER A 288 19.43 -6.44 17.99
CA SER A 288 20.81 -6.88 18.22
C SER A 288 21.25 -8.00 17.28
N ASP A 289 20.38 -9.00 17.06
CA ASP A 289 20.62 -10.13 16.18
C ASP A 289 20.70 -9.74 14.71
N VAL A 290 20.00 -8.68 14.29
CA VAL A 290 20.13 -8.11 12.94
C VAL A 290 21.52 -7.47 12.80
N ARG A 291 21.94 -6.61 13.74
CA ARG A 291 23.30 -6.02 13.72
C ARG A 291 24.39 -7.10 13.72
N PHE A 292 24.24 -8.14 14.54
CA PHE A 292 25.20 -9.26 14.62
C PHE A 292 25.28 -10.06 13.31
N ASN A 293 24.14 -10.31 12.65
CA ASN A 293 24.12 -11.00 11.36
C ASN A 293 24.65 -10.13 10.21
N VAL A 294 24.48 -8.81 10.29
CA VAL A 294 25.10 -7.84 9.37
C VAL A 294 26.62 -7.81 9.54
N VAL A 295 27.14 -7.62 10.76
CA VAL A 295 28.59 -7.55 11.02
C VAL A 295 29.32 -8.83 10.60
N LYS A 296 28.67 -9.99 10.67
CA LYS A 296 29.23 -11.27 10.15
C LYS A 296 29.37 -11.37 8.63
N ARG A 297 28.73 -10.48 7.86
CA ARG A 297 28.60 -10.60 6.39
C ARG A 297 29.00 -9.33 5.63
N ILE A 298 29.05 -8.18 6.30
CA ILE A 298 29.35 -6.85 5.75
C ILE A 298 30.60 -6.83 4.86
N ASP A 299 31.70 -7.44 5.29
CA ASP A 299 32.96 -7.43 4.53
C ASP A 299 32.83 -8.17 3.19
N GLY A 300 32.11 -9.29 3.17
CA GLY A 300 31.81 -10.02 1.92
C GLY A 300 30.87 -9.22 1.00
N TRP A 301 29.88 -8.53 1.57
CA TRP A 301 28.99 -7.65 0.80
C TRP A 301 29.77 -6.49 0.15
N LEU A 302 30.68 -5.87 0.89
CA LEU A 302 31.56 -4.80 0.41
C LEU A 302 32.56 -5.28 -0.66
N GLN A 303 33.09 -6.50 -0.52
CA GLN A 303 34.03 -7.08 -1.50
C GLN A 303 33.37 -7.44 -2.83
N HIS A 304 32.09 -7.85 -2.82
CA HIS A 304 31.39 -8.32 -4.02
C HIS A 304 30.46 -7.28 -4.68
N VAL A 305 30.06 -6.22 -3.98
CA VAL A 305 29.20 -5.17 -4.53
C VAL A 305 29.92 -3.82 -4.56
N LYS A 306 30.18 -3.31 -5.78
CA LYS A 306 30.96 -2.08 -6.04
C LYS A 306 30.39 -0.77 -5.43
N VAL A 307 29.22 -0.79 -4.78
CA VAL A 307 28.51 0.41 -4.26
C VAL A 307 27.69 0.08 -2.99
N ILE A 308 28.32 -0.10 -1.82
CA ILE A 308 27.62 -0.21 -0.51
C ILE A 308 28.35 0.50 0.65
N PHE A 309 28.66 1.80 0.53
CA PHE A 309 29.11 2.58 1.71
C PHE A 309 27.98 3.31 2.47
N GLY A 310 26.76 3.38 1.90
CA GLY A 310 25.64 4.18 2.43
C GLY A 310 24.41 3.40 2.92
N PHE A 311 24.52 2.10 3.22
CA PHE A 311 23.38 1.26 3.64
C PHE A 311 23.43 0.77 5.10
N LEU A 312 24.53 1.07 5.80
CA LEU A 312 24.96 0.34 7.01
C LEU A 312 25.24 1.26 8.21
N PHE A 313 24.91 2.55 8.05
CA PHE A 313 24.90 3.59 9.06
C PHE A 313 23.52 4.24 9.04
#